data_AF-A0A957IPL8-F1
#
_entry.id   AF-A0A957IPL8-F1
#
_cell.length_a   1.000
_cell.length_b   1.000
_cell.length_c   1.000
_cell.angle_alpha   90.00
_cell.angle_beta   90.00
_cell.angle_gamma   90.00
#
_symmetry.space_group_name_H-M   'P 1'
#
loop_
_entity.id
_entity.type
_entity.pdbx_description
1 polymer ?
#
loop_
_entity_poly.entity_id
_entity_poly.type
_entity_poly.pdbx_seq_one_letter_code
_entity_poly.pdbx_strand_id
1 'polypeptide(L)' 'MDSHSTTLKRIPGPSLLEAIRGLRQHDFLTYIGQLWQAYGDIFQLRLGPRTLIFVMHPEAVRHINITNRQ' A
#
# COMPACT_ATOMS: atom_id res chain seq x y z
N MET A 1 -1.64 -24.79 27.96
CA MET A 1 -1.02 -23.49 28.30
C MET A 1 -0.51 -22.98 26.97
N ASP A 2 -1.39 -22.26 26.30
CA ASP A 2 -1.37 -22.18 24.84
C ASP A 2 -0.60 -20.91 24.47
N SER A 3 0.64 -21.11 24.05
CA SER A 3 1.52 -20.04 23.61
C SER A 3 0.96 -19.44 22.32
N HIS A 4 0.20 -18.35 22.42
CA HIS A 4 -0.08 -17.46 21.30
C HIS A 4 1.25 -16.84 20.86
N SER A 5 1.95 -17.50 19.93
CA SER A 5 3.07 -16.89 19.22
C SER A 5 2.55 -15.70 18.45
N THR A 6 2.76 -14.49 18.97
CA THR A 6 2.48 -13.25 18.27
C THR A 6 3.46 -13.16 17.10
N THR A 7 3.11 -13.77 15.96
CA THR A 7 3.80 -13.52 14.70
C THR A 7 3.68 -12.02 14.46
N LEU A 8 4.77 -11.27 14.65
CA LEU A 8 4.86 -9.87 14.28
C LEU A 8 4.51 -9.77 12.79
N LYS A 9 3.26 -9.40 12.51
CA LYS A 9 2.72 -9.32 11.15
C LYS A 9 3.43 -8.15 10.46
N ARG A 10 4.50 -8.46 9.73
CA ARG A 10 5.22 -7.47 8.91
C ARG A 10 4.24 -6.87 7.91
N ILE A 11 4.23 -5.55 7.81
CA ILE A 11 3.41 -4.82 6.83
C ILE A 11 3.83 -5.28 5.43
N PRO A 12 2.90 -5.74 4.58
CA PRO A 12 3.22 -6.20 3.23
C PRO A 12 3.72 -5.03 2.37
N GLY A 13 4.49 -5.34 1.33
CA GLY A 13 4.99 -4.32 0.41
C GLY A 13 6.01 -4.88 -0.58
N PRO A 14 6.31 -4.14 -1.66
CA PRO A 14 7.24 -4.57 -2.68
C PRO A 14 8.66 -4.65 -2.13
N SER A 15 9.46 -5.52 -2.74
CA SER A 15 10.90 -5.49 -2.54
C SER A 15 11.51 -4.18 -3.06
N LEU A 16 12.74 -3.86 -2.65
CA LEU A 16 13.41 -2.62 -3.07
C LEU A 16 13.55 -2.53 -4.60
N LEU A 17 13.84 -3.64 -5.27
CA LEU A 17 13.99 -3.68 -6.72
C LEU A 17 12.65 -3.44 -7.44
N GLU A 18 11.58 -4.05 -6.93
CA GLU A 18 10.22 -3.83 -7.46
C GLU A 18 9.77 -2.39 -7.26
N ALA A 19 10.06 -1.79 -6.09
CA ALA A 19 9.81 -0.38 -5.81
C ALA A 19 10.49 0.54 -6.82
N ILE A 20 11.80 0.36 -7.04
CA ILE A 20 12.58 1.18 -7.98
C ILE A 20 12.07 0.99 -9.41
N ARG A 21 11.81 -0.26 -9.82
CA ARG A 21 11.29 -0.57 -11.15
C ARG A 21 9.91 0.06 -11.36
N GLY A 22 9.02 -0.08 -10.39
CA GLY A 22 7.67 0.45 -10.45
C GLY A 22 7.64 1.97 -10.57
N LEU A 23 8.43 2.67 -9.75
CA LEU A 23 8.58 4.12 -9.79
C LEU A 23 9.23 4.65 -11.08
N ARG A 24 10.01 3.82 -11.78
CA ARG A 24 10.56 4.17 -13.11
C ARG A 24 9.56 3.92 -14.24
N GLN A 25 8.73 2.88 -14.11
CA GLN A 25 7.82 2.44 -15.17
C GLN A 25 6.46 3.14 -15.15
N HIS A 26 6.04 3.67 -13.99
CA HIS A 26 4.73 4.29 -13.81
C HIS A 26 4.87 5.58 -13.02
N ASP A 27 3.93 6.50 -13.24
CA ASP A 27 3.77 7.67 -12.36
C ASP A 27 3.52 7.23 -10.91
N PHE A 28 3.97 8.05 -9.95
CA PHE A 28 3.92 7.71 -8.53
C PHE A 28 2.54 7.26 -8.06
N LEU A 29 1.47 8.02 -8.34
CA LEU A 29 0.11 7.69 -7.91
C LEU A 29 -0.44 6.43 -8.60
N THR A 30 -0.13 6.24 -9.88
CA THR A 30 -0.49 5.02 -10.62
C THR A 30 0.17 3.81 -9.97
N TYR A 31 1.45 3.93 -9.60
CA TYR A 31 2.17 2.87 -8.91
C TYR A 31 1.62 2.59 -7.51
N ILE A 32 1.30 3.63 -6.72
CA ILE A 32 0.62 3.47 -5.42
C ILE A 32 -0.73 2.75 -5.59
N GLY A 33 -1.50 3.06 -6.65
CA GLY A 33 -2.74 2.37 -6.97
C GLY A 33 -2.52 0.88 -7.27
N GLN A 34 -1.48 0.53 -8.03
CA GLN A 34 -1.11 -0.88 -8.28
C GLN A 34 -0.71 -1.60 -6.99
N LEU A 35 0.06 -0.94 -6.12
CA LEU A 35 0.44 -1.49 -4.82
C LEU A 35 -0.76 -1.70 -3.90
N TRP A 36 -1.72 -0.79 -3.90
CA TRP A 36 -2.97 -0.95 -3.16
C TRP A 36 -3.77 -2.16 -3.65
N GLN A 37 -3.91 -2.34 -4.97
CA GLN A 37 -4.58 -3.51 -5.53
C GLN A 37 -3.86 -4.82 -5.19
N ALA A 38 -2.53 -4.80 -5.10
CA ALA A 38 -1.72 -5.98 -4.81
C ALA A 38 -1.63 -6.36 -3.32
N TYR A 39 -1.55 -5.36 -2.43
CA TYR A 39 -1.24 -5.56 -1.00
C TYR A 39 -2.38 -5.15 -0.06
N GLY A 40 -3.44 -4.52 -0.56
CA GLY A 40 -4.59 -4.05 0.21
C GLY A 40 -4.34 -2.72 0.91
N ASP A 41 -5.23 -2.37 1.84
CA ASP A 41 -5.34 -1.04 2.45
C ASP A 41 -4.14 -0.58 3.27
N ILE A 42 -3.31 -1.53 3.75
CA ILE A 42 -2.11 -1.25 4.54
C ILE A 42 -0.91 -1.92 3.88
N PHE A 43 -0.01 -1.11 3.34
CA PHE A 43 1.24 -1.57 2.76
C PHE A 43 2.38 -0.57 3.01
N GLN A 44 3.62 -1.03 2.84
CA GLN A 44 4.81 -0.19 2.96
C GLN A 44 5.52 -0.04 1.61
N LEU A 45 6.20 1.08 1.42
CA LEU A 45 7.09 1.33 0.28
C LEU A 45 8.41 1.90 0.78
N ARG A 46 9.54 1.30 0.38
CA ARG A 46 10.86 1.87 0.66
C ARG A 46 11.24 2.88 -0.43
N LEU A 47 11.51 4.11 -0.01
CA LEU A 47 12.04 5.19 -0.83
C LEU A 47 13.43 5.55 -0.31
N GLY A 48 14.45 4.92 -0.88
CA GLY A 48 15.83 5.05 -0.42
C GLY A 48 15.96 4.63 1.05
N PRO A 49 16.50 5.50 1.94
CA PRO A 49 16.67 5.18 3.35
C PRO A 49 15.36 5.27 4.15
N ARG A 50 14.28 5.80 3.59
CA ARG A 50 13.01 6.02 4.27
C ARG A 50 11.99 4.94 3.90
N THR A 51 11.16 4.56 4.87
CA THR A 51 9.99 3.70 4.63
C THR A 51 8.74 4.54 4.79
N LEU A 52 7.89 4.53 3.77
CA LEU A 52 6.53 5.07 3.85
C LEU A 52 5.56 3.93 4.18
N ILE A 53 4.64 4.18 5.09
CA ILE A 53 3.53 3.29 5.39
C ILE A 53 2.27 3.97 4.85
N PHE A 54 1.58 3.27 3.95
CA PHE A 54 0.31 3.68 3.40
C PHE A 54 -0.80 3.02 4.22
N VAL A 55 -1.72 3.85 4.70
CA VAL A 55 -2.93 3.42 5.41
C VAL A 55 -4.09 4.09 4.68
N MET A 56 -4.77 3.33 3.82
CA MET A 56 -5.91 3.82 3.05
C MET A 56 -7.19 3.36 3.73
N HIS A 57 -7.96 4.30 4.28
CA HIS A 57 -9.22 3.95 4.95
C HIS A 57 -10.30 3.67 3.89
N PRO A 58 -10.91 2.47 3.86
CA PRO A 58 -11.86 2.08 2.82
C PRO A 58 -13.12 2.95 2.78
N GLU A 59 -13.40 3.71 3.85
CA GLU A 59 -14.57 4.59 3.94
C GLU A 59 -14.40 5.90 3.14
N ALA A 60 -13.15 6.33 2.87
CA ALA A 60 -12.89 7.53 2.08
C ALA A 60 -13.17 7.34 0.58
N VAL A 61 -12.96 6.12 0.06
CA VAL A 61 -13.18 5.82 -1.38
C VAL A 61 -14.68 5.76 -1.71
N ARG A 62 -15.53 5.40 -0.74
CA ARG A 62 -16.99 5.30 -0.94
C ARG A 62 -17.66 6.64 -1.24
N HIS A 63 -17.05 7.77 -0.84
CA HIS A 63 -17.58 9.11 -1.13
C HIS A 63 -17.30 9.61 -2.55
N ILE A 64 -16.24 9.13 -3.20
CA ILE A 64 -15.80 9.68 -4.49
C ILE A 64 -16.64 9.12 -5.65
N ASN A 65 -17.04 7.84 -5.57
CA ASN A 65 -17.86 7.19 -6.60
C ASN A 65 -19.36 7.55 -6.54
N ILE A 66 -19.82 8.15 -5.44
CA ILE A 66 -21.24 8.54 -5.28
C ILE A 66 -21.45 10.03 -5.58
N THR A 67 -20.42 10.87 -5.40
CA THR A 67 -20.55 12.34 -5.55
C THR A 67 -20.26 12.85 -6.98
N ASN A 68 -19.92 11.95 -7.92
CA ASN A 68 -19.64 12.32 -9.33
C ASN A 68 -20.71 11.79 -10.31
N ARG A 69 -21.97 11.71 -9.86
CA ARG A 69 -23.17 11.68 -10.70
C ARG A 69 -23.97 12.96 -10.47
N GLN A 70 -23.48 14.08 -10.99
CA GLN A 70 -24.31 15.24 -11.35
C GLN A 70 -23.79 15.84 -12.65
#